data_AF-A0A432UCK2-F1
#
_entry.id   AF-A0A432UCK2-F1
#
_cell.length_a   1.000
_cell.length_b   1.000
_cell.length_c   1.000
_cell.angle_alpha   90.00
_cell.angle_beta   90.00
_cell.angle_gamma   90.00
#
_symmetry.space_group_name_H-M   'P 1'
#
loop_
_entity.id
_entity.type
_entity.pdbx_description
1 polymer ?
#
loop_
_entity_poly.entity_id
_entity_poly.type
_entity_poly.pdbx_seq_one_letter_code
_entity_poly.pdbx_strand_id
1 'polypeptide(L)'
;MRRPPRVLDTLTYIRELREERARERFSLALRALQAALQELQDLEKAQREYFQGLAGQRLDGAYLRLLGEGLEATFGERRRLEERLRSRQKEVESLREELAQAHRERQAAEILREKRWRAWRREEERRLLREMDDLTLMRRARLARP
;
A
#
# COMPACT_ATOMS: atom_id res chain seq x y z
N MET A 1 21.89 16.61 -26.67
CA MET A 1 21.66 15.23 -26.17
C MET A 1 20.68 14.46 -27.06
N ARG A 2 20.65 13.12 -26.96
CA ARG A 2 19.51 12.31 -27.45
C ARG A 2 18.30 12.50 -26.52
N ARG A 3 17.09 12.49 -27.07
CA ARG A 3 15.81 12.53 -26.34
C ARG A 3 15.82 11.51 -25.18
N PRO A 4 15.19 11.80 -24.02
CA PRO A 4 15.12 10.85 -22.92
C PRO A 4 14.57 9.51 -23.40
N PRO A 5 15.19 8.38 -23.00
CA PRO A 5 14.76 7.07 -23.44
C PRO A 5 13.38 6.75 -22.85
N ARG A 6 12.48 6.21 -23.68
CA ARG A 6 11.15 5.71 -23.26
C ARG A 6 11.22 4.69 -22.12
N VAL A 7 12.37 4.04 -21.95
CA VAL A 7 12.66 3.08 -20.88
C VAL A 7 12.38 3.68 -19.49
N LEU A 8 12.65 4.97 -19.27
CA LEU A 8 12.35 5.62 -17.98
C LEU A 8 10.85 5.80 -17.77
N ASP A 9 10.09 6.14 -18.82
CA ASP A 9 8.63 6.21 -18.76
C ASP A 9 8.04 4.82 -18.45
N THR A 10 8.54 3.77 -19.14
CA THR A 10 8.13 2.38 -18.91
C THR A 10 8.49 1.90 -17.50
N LEU A 11 9.66 2.26 -16.98
CA LEU A 11 10.09 1.89 -15.64
C LEU A 11 9.18 2.53 -14.58
N THR A 12 8.90 3.83 -14.71
CA THR A 12 7.97 4.54 -13.80
C THR A 12 6.60 3.87 -13.81
N TYR A 13 6.07 3.56 -14.99
CA TYR A 13 4.78 2.87 -15.14
C TYR A 13 4.76 1.47 -14.48
N ILE A 14 5.83 0.68 -14.65
CA ILE A 14 5.93 -0.63 -13.98
C ILE A 14 5.96 -0.48 -12.45
N ARG A 15 6.61 0.56 -11.93
CA ARG A 15 6.68 0.83 -10.49
C ARG A 15 5.34 1.33 -9.94
N GLU A 16 4.61 2.16 -10.68
CA GLU A 16 3.22 2.55 -10.39
C GLU A 16 2.33 1.32 -10.23
N LEU A 17 2.32 0.42 -11.22
CA LEU A 17 1.53 -0.81 -11.17
C LEU A 17 1.91 -1.71 -9.96
N ARG A 18 3.18 -1.74 -9.57
CA ARG A 18 3.62 -2.50 -8.39
C ARG A 18 3.11 -1.89 -7.09
N GLU A 19 3.13 -0.56 -6.98
CA GLU A 19 2.56 0.14 -5.83
C GLU A 19 1.05 -0.05 -5.74
N GLU A 20 0.33 0.03 -6.86
CA GLU A 20 -1.12 -0.22 -6.91
C GLU A 20 -1.46 -1.63 -6.41
N ARG A 21 -0.76 -2.66 -6.91
CA ARG A 21 -0.94 -4.04 -6.45
C ARG A 21 -0.62 -4.22 -4.97
N ALA A 22 0.44 -3.59 -4.47
CA ALA A 22 0.78 -3.62 -3.06
C ALA A 22 -0.31 -2.96 -2.20
N ARG A 23 -0.86 -1.84 -2.68
CA ARG A 23 -1.95 -1.10 -2.02
C ARG A 23 -3.22 -1.93 -1.96
N GLU A 24 -3.58 -2.61 -3.04
CA GLU A 24 -4.75 -3.51 -3.07
C GLU A 24 -4.59 -4.65 -2.05
N ARG A 25 -3.45 -5.33 -2.06
CA ARG A 25 -3.14 -6.41 -1.10
C ARG A 25 -3.21 -5.93 0.35
N PHE A 26 -2.57 -4.81 0.65
CA PHE A 26 -2.63 -4.20 1.97
C PHE A 26 -4.08 -3.86 2.38
N SER A 27 -4.87 -3.30 1.47
CA SER A 27 -6.28 -2.96 1.72
C SER A 27 -7.13 -4.20 2.01
N LEU A 28 -6.89 -5.29 1.27
CA LEU A 28 -7.57 -6.57 1.51
C LEU A 28 -7.18 -7.17 2.87
N ALA A 29 -5.90 -7.13 3.23
CA ALA A 29 -5.44 -7.62 4.53
C ALA A 29 -6.02 -6.83 5.71
N LEU A 30 -6.14 -5.50 5.58
CA LEU A 30 -6.82 -4.67 6.58
C LEU A 30 -8.29 -5.06 6.76
N ARG A 31 -9.02 -5.28 5.66
CA ARG A 31 -10.42 -5.73 5.72
C ARG A 31 -10.53 -7.10 6.40
N ALA A 32 -9.63 -8.03 6.07
CA ALA A 32 -9.59 -9.35 6.69
C ALA A 32 -9.28 -9.28 8.19
N LEU A 33 -8.35 -8.40 8.60
CA LEU A 33 -8.05 -8.16 10.02
C LEU A 33 -9.25 -7.55 10.76
N GLN A 34 -9.94 -6.59 10.14
CA GLN A 34 -11.13 -5.98 10.73
C GLN A 34 -12.27 -6.99 10.89
N ALA A 35 -12.49 -7.86 9.90
CA ALA A 35 -13.46 -8.94 10.01
C ALA A 35 -13.13 -9.90 11.16
N ALA A 36 -11.85 -10.31 11.30
CA ALA A 36 -11.41 -11.16 12.40
C ALA A 36 -11.56 -10.49 13.78
N LEU A 37 -11.35 -9.18 13.87
CA LEU A 37 -11.61 -8.40 15.09
C LEU A 37 -13.09 -8.40 15.44
N GLN A 38 -13.98 -8.25 14.44
CA GLN A 38 -15.42 -8.31 14.65
C GLN A 38 -15.86 -9.71 15.12
N GLU A 39 -15.37 -10.78 14.49
CA GLU A 39 -15.63 -12.17 14.90
C GLU A 39 -15.27 -12.39 16.39
N LEU A 40 -14.13 -11.87 16.84
CA LEU A 40 -13.71 -11.97 18.25
C LEU A 40 -14.63 -11.17 19.19
N GLN A 41 -15.00 -9.95 18.80
CA GLN A 41 -15.92 -9.12 19.60
C GLN A 41 -17.30 -9.76 19.73
N ASP A 42 -17.82 -10.34 18.64
CA ASP A 42 -19.10 -11.03 18.63
C ASP A 42 -19.06 -12.26 19.53
N LEU A 43 -17.96 -13.03 19.50
CA LEU A 43 -17.76 -14.17 20.41
C LEU A 43 -17.71 -13.73 21.88
N GLU A 44 -16.95 -12.67 22.20
CA GLU A 44 -16.88 -12.14 23.56
C GLU A 44 -18.25 -11.62 24.04
N LYS A 45 -19.03 -11.00 23.16
CA LYS A 45 -20.38 -10.53 23.46
C LYS A 45 -21.32 -11.71 23.72
N ALA A 46 -21.30 -12.73 22.86
CA ALA A 46 -22.09 -13.94 23.04
C ALA A 46 -21.75 -14.67 24.35
N GLN A 47 -20.47 -14.77 24.69
CA GLN A 47 -20.03 -15.33 25.98
C GLN A 47 -20.59 -14.52 27.16
N ARG A 48 -20.50 -13.18 27.11
CA ARG A 48 -21.04 -12.32 28.18
C ARG A 48 -22.55 -12.46 28.33
N GLU A 49 -23.29 -12.43 27.22
CA GLU A 49 -24.75 -12.59 27.22
C GLU A 49 -25.16 -13.95 27.79
N TYR A 50 -24.44 -15.02 27.41
CA TYR A 50 -24.64 -16.36 27.96
C TYR A 50 -24.44 -16.40 29.48
N PHE A 51 -23.34 -15.85 29.98
CA PHE A 51 -23.06 -15.80 31.42
C PHE A 51 -24.04 -14.93 32.20
N GLN A 52 -24.49 -13.81 31.62
CA GLN A 52 -25.52 -12.96 32.23
C GLN A 52 -26.86 -13.69 32.33
N GLY A 53 -27.23 -14.48 31.32
CA GLY A 53 -28.45 -15.30 31.34
C GLY A 53 -28.44 -16.40 32.40
N LEU A 54 -27.25 -16.87 32.79
CA LEU A 54 -27.06 -17.88 33.83
C LEU A 54 -26.99 -17.29 35.24
N ALA A 55 -26.75 -15.99 35.37
CA ALA A 55 -26.63 -15.33 36.67
C ALA A 55 -27.94 -15.42 37.45
N GLY A 56 -27.89 -16.00 38.65
CA GLY A 56 -29.06 -16.13 39.54
C GLY A 56 -29.94 -17.37 39.26
N GLN A 57 -29.60 -18.22 38.30
CA GLN A 57 -30.30 -19.48 38.08
C GLN A 57 -29.77 -20.59 39.01
N ARG A 58 -30.66 -21.44 39.53
CA ARG A 58 -30.29 -22.69 40.19
C ARG A 58 -30.02 -23.74 39.12
N LEU A 59 -28.76 -24.12 38.98
CA LEU A 59 -28.29 -25.08 37.98
C LEU A 59 -28.21 -26.47 38.62
N ASP A 60 -28.71 -27.49 37.92
CA ASP A 60 -28.52 -28.88 38.34
C ASP A 60 -27.12 -29.39 37.97
N GLY A 61 -26.71 -30.53 38.54
CA GLY A 61 -25.38 -31.11 38.31
C GLY A 61 -25.10 -31.56 36.87
N ALA A 62 -26.13 -31.92 36.09
CA ALA A 62 -25.98 -32.31 34.69
C ALA A 62 -25.82 -31.07 33.79
N TYR A 63 -26.58 -30.02 34.08
CA TYR A 63 -26.53 -28.72 33.43
C TYR A 63 -25.18 -28.01 33.67
N LEU A 64 -24.62 -28.14 34.89
CA LEU A 64 -23.27 -27.65 35.21
C LEU A 64 -22.17 -28.34 34.39
N ARG A 65 -22.29 -29.64 34.11
CA ARG A 65 -21.33 -30.34 33.23
C ARG A 65 -21.43 -29.86 31.80
N LEU A 66 -22.64 -29.77 31.26
CA LEU A 66 -22.89 -29.27 29.91
C LEU A 66 -22.33 -27.85 29.72
N LEU A 67 -22.50 -27.00 30.75
CA LEU A 67 -21.92 -25.66 30.82
C LEU A 67 -20.40 -25.67 30.77
N GLY A 68 -19.76 -26.56 31.54
CA GLY A 68 -18.31 -26.71 31.57
C GLY A 68 -17.74 -27.10 30.20
N GLU A 69 -18.36 -28.07 29.53
CA GLU A 69 -17.96 -28.52 28.19
C GLU A 69 -18.14 -27.42 27.14
N GLY A 70 -19.26 -26.68 27.19
CA GLY A 70 -19.50 -25.53 26.32
C GLY A 70 -18.51 -24.38 26.55
N LEU A 71 -18.09 -24.18 27.81
CA LEU A 71 -17.08 -23.19 28.16
C LEU A 71 -15.70 -23.55 27.62
N GLU A 72 -15.27 -24.80 27.78
CA GLU A 72 -14.01 -25.26 27.20
C GLU A 72 -13.99 -25.09 25.69
N ALA A 73 -15.09 -25.43 25.01
CA ALA A 73 -15.21 -25.25 23.56
C ALA A 73 -15.06 -23.77 23.16
N THR A 74 -15.77 -22.86 23.84
CA THR A 74 -15.73 -21.42 23.54
C THR A 74 -14.38 -20.77 23.87
N PHE A 75 -13.68 -21.20 24.92
CA PHE A 75 -12.30 -20.79 25.17
C PHE A 75 -11.34 -21.31 24.08
N GLY A 76 -11.55 -22.54 23.61
CA GLY A 76 -10.79 -23.11 22.50
C GLY A 76 -10.97 -22.32 21.20
N GLU A 77 -12.20 -21.93 20.87
CA GLU A 77 -12.49 -21.07 19.72
C GLU A 77 -11.89 -19.68 19.86
N ARG A 78 -12.02 -19.05 21.03
CA ARG A 78 -11.39 -17.76 21.32
C ARG A 78 -9.89 -17.80 21.08
N ARG A 79 -9.21 -18.82 21.60
CA ARG A 79 -7.76 -18.98 21.42
C ARG A 79 -7.38 -19.11 19.94
N ARG A 80 -8.15 -19.89 19.15
CA ARG A 80 -7.94 -20.02 17.70
C ARG A 80 -8.12 -18.69 16.98
N LEU A 81 -9.14 -17.90 17.36
CA LEU A 81 -9.37 -16.57 16.80
C LEU A 81 -8.24 -15.61 17.16
N GLU A 82 -7.77 -15.60 18.41
CA GLU A 82 -6.64 -14.78 18.84
C GLU A 82 -5.34 -15.13 18.08
N GLU A 83 -5.05 -16.42 17.88
CA GLU A 83 -3.91 -16.88 17.08
C GLU A 83 -4.02 -16.46 15.60
N ARG A 84 -5.22 -16.59 15.02
CA ARG A 84 -5.51 -16.11 13.65
C ARG A 84 -5.33 -14.60 13.55
N LEU A 85 -5.79 -13.84 14.55
CA LEU A 85 -5.71 -12.39 14.58
C LEU A 85 -4.25 -11.91 14.70
N ARG A 86 -3.44 -12.55 15.55
CA ARG A 86 -1.99 -12.30 15.60
C ARG A 86 -1.31 -12.56 14.25
N SER A 87 -1.71 -13.63 13.56
CA SER A 87 -1.17 -13.95 12.23
C SER A 87 -1.56 -12.89 11.18
N ARG A 88 -2.81 -12.42 11.21
CA ARG A 88 -3.30 -11.34 10.35
C ARG A 88 -2.64 -9.98 10.65
N GLN A 89 -2.36 -9.67 11.92
CA GLN A 89 -1.63 -8.47 12.30
C GLN A 89 -0.22 -8.46 11.70
N LYS A 90 0.50 -9.58 11.81
CA LYS A 90 1.83 -9.75 11.19
C LYS A 90 1.78 -9.62 9.67
N GLU A 91 0.77 -10.20 9.04
CA GLU A 91 0.54 -10.08 7.59
C GLU A 91 0.32 -8.61 7.17
N VAL A 92 -0.51 -7.87 7.91
CA VAL A 92 -0.76 -6.44 7.68
C VAL A 92 0.52 -5.62 7.84
N GLU A 93 1.34 -5.90 8.86
CA GLU A 93 2.63 -5.23 9.05
C GLU A 93 3.58 -5.49 7.90
N SER A 94 3.73 -6.76 7.47
CA SER A 94 4.54 -7.13 6.31
C SER A 94 4.08 -6.41 5.04
N LEU A 95 2.78 -6.41 4.75
CA LEU A 95 2.23 -5.76 3.57
C LEU A 95 2.34 -4.23 3.63
N ARG A 96 2.30 -3.64 4.83
CA ARG A 96 2.56 -2.21 5.03
C ARG A 96 3.99 -1.86 4.66
N GLU A 97 4.97 -2.68 5.07
CA GLU A 97 6.38 -2.49 4.71
C GLU A 97 6.60 -2.66 3.20
N GLU A 98 5.98 -3.67 2.59
CA GLU A 98 6.02 -3.87 1.13
C GLU A 98 5.45 -2.66 0.37
N LEU A 99 4.30 -2.12 0.82
CA LEU A 99 3.71 -0.93 0.23
C LEU A 99 4.62 0.30 0.38
N ALA A 100 5.21 0.50 1.57
CA ALA A 100 6.14 1.59 1.81
C ALA A 100 7.38 1.49 0.90
N GLN A 101 7.89 0.28 0.69
CA GLN A 101 9.01 0.03 -0.22
C GLN A 101 8.63 0.29 -1.68
N ALA A 102 7.48 -0.22 -2.13
CA ALA A 102 6.98 0.01 -3.49
C ALA A 102 6.81 1.52 -3.78
N HIS A 103 6.29 2.28 -2.82
CA HIS A 103 6.15 3.73 -2.91
C HIS A 103 7.49 4.44 -3.08
N ARG A 104 8.49 4.08 -2.26
CA ARG A 104 9.85 4.64 -2.35
C ARG A 104 10.48 4.37 -3.71
N GLU A 105 10.31 3.15 -4.23
CA GLU A 105 10.83 2.77 -5.54
C GLU A 105 10.15 3.53 -6.69
N ARG A 106 8.83 3.75 -6.61
CA ARG A 106 8.10 4.58 -7.58
C ARG A 106 8.63 6.01 -7.56
N GLN A 107 8.72 6.62 -6.39
CA GLN A 107 9.24 7.99 -6.23
C GLN A 107 10.67 8.12 -6.78
N ALA A 108 11.54 7.15 -6.51
CA ALA A 108 12.90 7.15 -7.04
C ALA A 108 12.90 7.12 -8.59
N ALA A 109 12.05 6.30 -9.21
CA ALA A 109 11.91 6.24 -10.66
C ALA A 109 11.37 7.56 -11.24
N GLU A 110 10.37 8.17 -10.62
CA GLU A 110 9.84 9.48 -11.02
C GLU A 110 10.91 10.57 -10.96
N ILE A 111 11.68 10.64 -9.86
CA ILE A 111 12.75 11.63 -9.71
C ILE A 111 13.81 11.47 -10.81
N LEU A 112 14.21 10.24 -11.13
CA LEU A 112 15.17 9.96 -12.19
C LEU A 112 14.64 10.40 -13.56
N ARG A 113 13.38 10.05 -13.85
CA ARG A 113 12.67 10.44 -15.06
C ARG A 113 12.63 11.96 -15.20
N GLU A 114 12.20 12.67 -14.17
CA GLU A 114 12.11 14.13 -14.17
C GLU A 114 13.48 14.79 -14.34
N LYS A 115 14.50 14.34 -13.60
CA LYS A 115 15.87 14.87 -13.73
C LYS A 115 16.37 14.75 -15.17
N ARG A 116 16.14 13.59 -15.80
CA ARG A 116 16.55 13.35 -17.20
C ARG A 116 15.79 14.26 -18.16
N TRP A 117 14.48 14.42 -17.98
CA TRP A 117 13.66 15.30 -18.81
C TRP A 117 14.05 16.78 -18.66
N ARG A 118 14.33 17.24 -17.44
CA ARG A 118 14.78 18.62 -17.19
C ARG A 118 16.16 18.87 -17.81
N ALA A 119 17.10 17.93 -17.70
CA ALA A 119 18.42 18.04 -18.32
C ALA A 119 18.32 18.14 -19.85
N TRP A 120 17.51 17.27 -20.47
CA TRP A 120 17.30 17.32 -21.92
C TRP A 120 16.64 18.63 -22.37
N ARG A 121 15.60 19.11 -21.68
CA ARG A 121 14.95 20.39 -22.01
C ARG A 121 15.92 21.57 -21.98
N ARG A 122 16.75 21.66 -20.93
CA ARG A 122 17.76 22.71 -20.81
C ARG A 122 18.79 22.67 -21.95
N GLU A 123 19.15 21.49 -22.43
CA GLU A 123 20.05 21.37 -23.57
C GLU A 123 19.39 21.78 -24.89
N GLU A 124 18.13 21.40 -25.12
CA GLU A 124 17.38 21.82 -26.30
C GLU A 124 17.19 23.33 -26.33
N GLU A 125 16.88 23.95 -25.19
CA GLU A 125 16.82 25.42 -25.05
C GLU A 125 18.16 26.07 -25.41
N ARG A 126 19.28 25.56 -24.88
CA ARG A 126 20.61 26.07 -25.22
C ARG A 126 20.94 25.91 -26.70
N ARG A 127 20.53 24.81 -27.31
CA ARG A 127 20.73 24.56 -28.74
C ARG A 127 19.92 25.54 -29.59
N LEU A 128 18.64 25.72 -29.27
CA LEU A 128 17.75 26.65 -29.94
C LEU A 128 18.28 28.09 -29.87
N LEU A 129 18.74 28.52 -28.70
CA LEU A 129 19.33 29.85 -28.53
C LEU A 129 20.58 30.05 -29.42
N ARG A 130 21.48 29.05 -29.48
CA ARG A 130 22.64 29.11 -30.38
C ARG A 130 22.24 29.19 -31.85
N GLU A 131 21.27 28.38 -32.26
CA GLU A 131 20.76 28.41 -33.64
C GLU A 131 20.12 29.78 -33.97
N MET A 132 19.43 30.41 -33.02
CA MET A 132 18.91 31.78 -33.18
C MET A 132 20.01 32.83 -33.29
N ASP A 133 21.06 32.74 -32.46
CA ASP A 133 22.21 33.64 -32.51
C ASP A 133 22.91 33.53 -33.87
N ASP A 134 23.16 32.30 -34.35
CA ASP A 134 23.78 32.03 -35.64
C ASP A 134 22.95 32.60 -36.81
N LEU A 135 21.63 32.42 -36.78
CA LEU A 135 20.72 33.00 -37.78
C LEU A 135 20.74 34.53 -37.75
N THR A 136 20.82 35.12 -36.56
CA THR A 136 20.89 36.58 -36.39
C THR A 136 22.18 37.15 -36.97
N LEU A 137 23.31 36.47 -36.72
CA LEU A 137 24.61 36.82 -37.27
C LEU A 137 24.63 36.67 -38.80
N MET A 138 24.09 35.58 -39.35
CA MET A 138 23.98 35.39 -40.80
C MET A 138 23.10 36.45 -41.47
N ARG A 139 21.99 36.83 -40.84
CA ARG A 139 21.12 37.91 -41.34
C ARG A 139 21.85 39.25 -41.36
N ARG A 140 22.59 39.59 -40.30
CA ARG A 140 23.41 40.80 -40.25
C ARG A 140 24.52 40.79 -41.30
N ALA A 141 25.19 39.65 -41.50
CA ALA A 141 26.23 39.50 -42.51
C ALA A 141 25.70 39.63 -43.95
N ARG A 142 24.47 39.18 -44.24
CA ARG A 142 23.81 39.42 -45.54
C ARG A 142 23.44 40.88 -45.75
N LEU A 143 22.92 41.55 -44.72
CA LEU A 143 22.53 42.96 -44.80
C LEU A 143 23.73 43.92 -44.88
N ALA A 144 24.91 43.48 -44.44
CA ALA A 144 26.15 44.25 -44.49
C ALA A 144 26.97 44.06 -45.78
N ARG A 145 26.51 43.22 -46.72
CA ARG A 145 27.11 43.15 -48.07
C ARG A 145 26.45 44.21 -48.97
N PRO A 146 27.23 45.09 -49.61
CA PRO A 146 26.74 46.15 -50.49
C PRO A 146 26.09 45.61 -51.77
#